data_AF-A0AAU5N5L1-F1
#
_entry.id   AF-A0AAU5N5L1-F1
#
_cell.length_a   1.000
_cell.length_b   1.000
_cell.length_c   1.000
_cell.angle_alpha   90.00
_cell.angle_beta   90.00
_cell.angle_gamma   90.00
#
_symmetry.space_group_name_H-M   'P 1'
#
loop_
_entity.id
_entity.type
_entity.pdbx_description
1 polymer ?
#
loop_
_entity_poly.entity_id
_entity_poly.type
_entity_poly.pdbx_seq_one_letter_code
_entity_poly.pdbx_strand_id
1 'polypeptide(L)'
;MPEFVLPACRIAATLALIVWMITAFTARPGRWLRWKMFCRASFTVVSLTGTTADGRTEPVNVYEFLSPGSFILGPPQLQAICDHLTQTGRYRSIDGTGRFLSHRGEQQIEVKAGHVVL
;
A
#
# COMPACT_ATOMS: atom_id res chain seq x y z
N MET A 1 52.49 -9.64 16.87
CA MET A 1 51.56 -8.55 16.50
C MET A 1 50.47 -8.89 15.45
N PRO A 2 50.27 -10.13 14.94
CA PRO A 2 49.05 -10.47 14.18
C PRO A 2 47.86 -10.85 15.08
N GLU A 3 48.11 -11.11 16.37
CA GLU A 3 47.10 -11.56 17.36
C GLU A 3 46.00 -10.55 17.69
N PHE A 4 46.23 -9.24 17.45
CA PHE A 4 45.24 -8.19 17.69
C PHE A 4 44.44 -7.78 16.44
N VAL A 5 44.82 -8.28 15.26
CA VAL A 5 44.20 -7.89 13.98
C VAL A 5 42.85 -8.59 13.79
N LEU A 6 42.77 -9.88 14.11
CA LEU A 6 41.53 -10.67 13.98
C LEU A 6 40.40 -10.16 14.91
N PRO A 7 40.67 -9.86 16.20
CA PRO A 7 39.68 -9.26 17.09
C PRO A 7 39.25 -7.86 16.62
N ALA A 8 40.18 -7.02 16.18
CA ALA A 8 39.88 -5.68 15.70
C ALA A 8 39.00 -5.70 14.44
N CYS A 9 39.29 -6.57 13.47
CA CYS A 9 38.46 -6.77 12.28
C CYS A 9 37.06 -7.26 12.64
N ARG A 10 36.92 -8.16 13.62
CA ARG A 10 35.62 -8.65 14.08
C ARG A 10 34.79 -7.54 14.74
N ILE A 11 35.42 -6.71 15.56
CA ILE A 11 34.76 -5.56 16.20
C ILE A 11 34.32 -4.56 15.12
N ALA A 12 35.20 -4.24 14.17
CA ALA A 12 34.87 -3.32 13.08
C ALA A 12 33.72 -3.83 12.20
N ALA A 13 33.73 -5.11 11.83
CA ALA A 13 32.65 -5.74 11.07
C ALA A 13 31.32 -5.75 11.85
N THR A 14 31.38 -5.99 13.17
CA THR A 14 30.19 -5.98 14.03
C THR A 14 29.61 -4.56 14.15
N LEU A 15 30.46 -3.55 14.34
CA LEU A 15 30.04 -2.15 14.37
C LEU A 15 29.46 -1.71 13.03
N ALA A 16 30.09 -2.09 11.92
CA ALA A 16 29.57 -1.81 10.57
C ALA A 16 28.19 -2.45 10.35
N LEU A 17 28.00 -3.70 10.79
CA LEU A 17 26.70 -4.37 10.73
C LEU A 17 25.65 -3.67 11.58
N ILE A 18 25.99 -3.26 12.81
CA ILE A 18 25.08 -2.52 13.70
C ILE A 18 24.69 -1.18 13.08
N VAL A 19 25.64 -0.40 12.58
CA VAL A 19 25.38 0.88 11.90
C VAL A 19 24.53 0.66 10.65
N TRP A 20 24.81 -0.38 9.86
CA TRP A 20 24.01 -0.72 8.70
C TRP A 20 22.58 -1.11 9.08
N MET A 21 22.39 -1.92 10.12
CA MET A 21 21.06 -2.26 10.62
C MET A 21 20.31 -1.00 11.06
N ILE A 22 20.92 -0.15 11.89
CA ILE A 22 20.31 1.12 12.37
C ILE A 22 19.93 2.04 11.21
N THR A 23 20.81 2.24 10.23
CA THR A 23 20.56 3.13 9.08
C THR A 23 19.65 2.51 8.03
N ALA A 24 19.57 1.18 7.96
CA ALA A 24 18.60 0.47 7.13
C ALA A 24 17.17 0.63 7.66
N PHE A 25 16.97 0.92 8.95
CA PHE A 25 15.67 1.32 9.50
C PHE A 25 15.39 2.80 9.20
N THR A 26 14.46 3.05 8.28
CA THR A 26 13.95 4.41 8.05
C THR A 26 13.04 4.83 9.19
N ALA A 27 13.44 5.86 9.95
CA ALA A 27 12.56 6.59 10.84
C ALA A 27 11.53 7.39 10.00
N ARG A 28 10.43 6.75 9.63
CA ARG A 28 9.27 7.42 9.01
C ARG A 28 7.98 6.98 9.70
N PRO A 29 6.96 7.86 9.74
CA PRO A 29 6.06 7.99 10.87
C PRO A 29 5.09 6.81 10.92
N GLY A 30 5.06 6.17 12.09
CA GLY A 30 4.26 4.97 12.34
C GLY A 30 4.76 4.18 13.56
N ARG A 31 5.05 4.89 14.66
CA ARG A 31 5.39 4.45 16.04
C ARG A 31 6.31 3.24 16.31
N TRP A 32 6.70 2.39 15.35
CA TRP A 32 7.48 1.18 15.60
C TRP A 32 8.48 0.94 14.46
N LEU A 33 9.74 0.67 14.81
CA LEU A 33 10.80 0.27 13.86
C LEU A 33 10.30 -0.88 12.98
N ARG A 34 10.17 -0.67 11.66
CA ARG A 34 9.90 -1.75 10.70
C ARG A 34 10.93 -1.71 9.57
N TRP A 35 11.30 -2.89 9.08
CA TRP A 35 12.23 -3.07 7.97
C TRP A 35 11.72 -2.39 6.68
N LYS A 36 12.61 -1.85 5.84
CA LYS A 36 12.28 -1.17 4.57
C LYS A 36 11.32 -1.94 3.66
N MET A 37 11.36 -3.28 3.71
CA MET A 37 10.45 -4.15 2.93
C MET A 37 8.99 -4.01 3.37
N PHE A 38 8.74 -3.76 4.66
CA PHE A 38 7.39 -3.57 5.21
C PHE A 38 6.94 -2.10 5.25
N CYS A 39 7.88 -1.15 5.27
CA CYS A 39 7.56 0.28 5.30
C CYS A 39 7.02 0.85 3.98
N ARG A 40 7.14 0.12 2.86
CA ARG A 40 6.64 0.55 1.54
C ARG A 40 5.28 -0.03 1.18
N ALA A 41 4.70 -0.88 2.05
CA ALA A 41 3.36 -1.39 1.83
C ALA A 41 2.38 -0.21 1.83
N SER A 42 1.56 -0.15 0.77
CA SER A 42 0.51 0.83 0.63
C SER A 42 -0.83 0.16 0.89
N PHE A 43 -1.67 0.77 1.71
CA PHE A 43 -2.98 0.25 2.03
C PHE A 43 -4.02 1.26 1.55
N THR A 44 -4.95 0.81 0.72
CA THR A 44 -6.12 1.61 0.37
C THR A 44 -7.29 1.08 1.17
N VAL A 45 -8.04 1.97 1.81
CA VAL A 45 -9.31 1.68 2.49
C VAL A 45 -10.37 2.53 1.81
N VAL A 46 -11.28 1.91 1.07
CA VAL A 46 -12.30 2.61 0.28
C VAL A 46 -13.69 2.09 0.60
N SER A 47 -14.67 2.98 0.57
CA SER A 47 -16.10 2.65 0.58
C SER A 47 -16.66 3.11 -0.75
N LEU A 48 -17.11 2.14 -1.54
CA LEU A 48 -17.59 2.35 -2.91
C LEU A 48 -19.04 1.91 -3.04
N THR A 49 -19.79 2.68 -3.81
CA THR A 49 -21.17 2.39 -4.19
C THR A 49 -21.24 2.33 -5.71
N GLY A 50 -21.74 1.22 -6.23
CA GLY A 50 -21.97 1.02 -7.65
C GLY A 50 -23.43 1.30 -7.97
N THR A 51 -23.68 2.09 -9.02
CA THR A 51 -25.01 2.32 -9.57
C THR A 51 -25.19 1.41 -10.79
N THR A 52 -26.13 0.47 -10.74
CA THR A 52 -26.43 -0.43 -11.87
C THR A 52 -27.20 0.28 -12.98
N ALA A 53 -27.33 -0.35 -14.14
CA ALA A 53 -28.09 0.20 -15.28
C ALA A 53 -29.57 0.49 -14.92
N ASP A 54 -30.13 -0.29 -14.01
CA ASP A 54 -31.51 -0.14 -13.50
C ASP A 54 -31.65 0.96 -12.43
N GLY A 55 -30.57 1.71 -12.16
CA GLY A 55 -30.55 2.79 -11.17
C GLY A 55 -30.49 2.33 -9.71
N ARG A 56 -30.21 1.05 -9.45
CA ARG A 56 -30.02 0.55 -8.08
C ARG A 56 -28.61 0.83 -7.61
N THR A 57 -28.48 1.25 -6.36
CA THR A 57 -27.19 1.46 -5.69
C THR A 57 -26.88 0.28 -4.79
N GLU A 58 -25.69 -0.30 -4.93
CA GLU A 58 -25.20 -1.38 -4.08
C GLU A 58 -23.74 -1.16 -3.66
N PRO A 59 -23.33 -1.64 -2.47
CA PRO A 59 -21.95 -1.53 -2.03
C PRO A 59 -21.04 -2.39 -2.91
N VAL A 60 -19.90 -1.84 -3.33
CA VAL A 60 -18.91 -2.54 -4.16
C VAL A 60 -17.70 -2.92 -3.32
N ASN A 61 -17.49 -4.22 -3.17
CA ASN A 61 -16.33 -4.76 -2.47
C ASN A 61 -15.18 -5.05 -3.45
N VAL A 62 -14.28 -4.10 -3.65
CA VAL A 62 -13.13 -4.24 -4.56
C VAL A 62 -12.13 -5.33 -4.14
N TYR A 63 -12.13 -5.71 -2.86
CA TYR A 63 -11.20 -6.73 -2.35
C TYR A 63 -11.57 -8.15 -2.80
N GLU A 64 -12.80 -8.38 -3.27
CA GLU A 64 -13.21 -9.66 -3.88
C GLU A 64 -12.48 -9.96 -5.20
N PHE A 65 -11.97 -8.92 -5.86
CA PHE A 65 -11.25 -9.04 -7.14
C PHE A 65 -9.75 -9.21 -6.96
N LEU A 66 -9.25 -9.22 -5.72
CA LEU A 66 -7.83 -9.43 -5.44
C LEU A 66 -7.53 -10.92 -5.34
N SER A 67 -6.37 -11.33 -5.87
CA SER A 67 -5.88 -12.69 -5.69
C SER A 67 -5.71 -13.01 -4.20
N PRO A 68 -6.01 -14.25 -3.75
CA PRO A 68 -5.80 -14.66 -2.37
C PRO A 68 -4.38 -14.32 -1.88
N GLY A 69 -4.27 -13.58 -0.78
CA GLY A 69 -3.00 -13.11 -0.22
C GLY A 69 -2.54 -11.73 -0.73
N SER A 70 -3.21 -11.14 -1.72
CA SER A 70 -3.00 -9.75 -2.13
C SER A 70 -3.92 -8.82 -1.35
N PHE A 71 -3.35 -8.06 -0.42
CA PHE A 71 -4.05 -7.04 0.38
C PHE A 71 -3.54 -5.62 0.07
N ILE A 72 -2.56 -5.50 -0.81
CA ILE A 72 -1.98 -4.23 -1.25
C ILE A 72 -2.77 -3.79 -2.48
N LEU A 73 -3.64 -2.80 -2.29
CA LEU A 73 -4.39 -2.17 -3.37
C LEU A 73 -3.83 -0.77 -3.58
N GLY A 74 -3.10 -0.56 -4.68
CA GLY A 74 -2.66 0.78 -5.10
C GLY A 74 -3.73 1.52 -5.90
N PRO A 75 -3.66 2.86 -6.04
CA PRO A 75 -4.59 3.63 -6.86
C PRO A 75 -4.71 3.12 -8.32
N PRO A 76 -3.62 2.72 -9.02
CA PRO A 76 -3.73 2.17 -10.37
C PRO A 76 -4.49 0.84 -10.42
N GLN A 77 -4.34 0.00 -9.40
CA GLN A 77 -5.06 -1.28 -9.34
C GLN A 77 -6.54 -1.06 -9.02
N LEU A 78 -6.85 -0.10 -8.14
CA LEU A 78 -8.22 0.32 -7.87
C LEU A 78 -8.89 0.82 -9.16
N GLN A 79 -8.20 1.66 -9.94
CA GLN A 79 -8.70 2.12 -11.25
C GLN A 79 -8.97 0.94 -12.19
N ALA A 80 -8.05 -0.02 -12.29
CA ALA A 80 -8.23 -1.18 -13.16
C ALA A 80 -9.47 -2.03 -12.77
N ILE A 81 -9.75 -2.18 -11.48
CA ILE A 81 -10.96 -2.86 -10.99
C ILE A 81 -12.21 -2.05 -11.35
N CYS A 82 -12.21 -0.74 -11.13
CA CYS A 82 -13.32 0.14 -11.51
C CYS A 82 -13.58 0.12 -13.02
N ASP A 83 -12.54 0.15 -13.84
CA ASP A 83 -12.61 0.07 -15.30
C ASP A 83 -13.22 -1.26 -15.72
N HIS A 84 -12.73 -2.37 -15.16
CA HIS A 84 -13.27 -3.71 -15.45
C HIS A 84 -14.76 -3.81 -15.09
N LEU A 85 -15.15 -3.33 -13.91
CA LEU A 85 -16.52 -3.35 -13.43
C LEU A 85 -17.48 -2.47 -14.26
N THR A 86 -16.98 -1.39 -14.83
CA THR A 86 -17.75 -0.49 -15.71
C THR A 86 -17.82 -1.05 -17.13
N GLN A 87 -16.70 -1.56 -17.67
CA GLN A 87 -16.62 -2.15 -19.02
C GLN A 87 -17.43 -3.44 -19.16
N THR A 88 -17.52 -4.25 -18.10
CA THR A 88 -18.37 -5.45 -18.09
C THR A 88 -19.86 -5.12 -18.04
N GLY A 89 -20.23 -3.85 -17.91
CA GLY A 89 -21.63 -3.40 -17.86
C GLY A 89 -22.34 -3.69 -16.54
N ARG A 90 -21.61 -4.19 -15.53
CA ARG A 90 -22.18 -4.50 -14.20
C ARG A 90 -22.61 -3.23 -13.49
N TYR A 91 -21.82 -2.17 -13.59
CA TYR A 91 -22.15 -0.85 -13.06
C TYR A 91 -22.08 0.22 -14.15
N ARG A 92 -23.01 1.16 -14.10
CA ARG A 92 -23.02 2.38 -14.92
C ARG A 92 -22.07 3.43 -14.37
N SER A 93 -22.04 3.58 -13.04
CA SER A 93 -21.07 4.44 -12.35
C SER A 93 -20.66 3.78 -11.04
N ILE A 94 -19.43 4.08 -10.60
CA ILE A 94 -18.94 3.71 -9.29
C ILE A 94 -18.46 4.99 -8.62
N ASP A 95 -18.98 5.25 -7.43
CA ASP A 95 -18.74 6.47 -6.68
C ASP A 95 -18.39 6.13 -5.23
N GLY A 96 -17.51 6.90 -4.62
CA GLY A 96 -17.13 6.66 -3.24
C GLY A 96 -15.93 7.45 -2.77
N THR A 97 -15.51 7.15 -1.55
CA THR A 97 -14.39 7.84 -0.90
C THR A 97 -13.56 6.85 -0.11
N GLY A 98 -12.34 7.23 0.19
CA GLY A 98 -11.42 6.40 0.93
C GLY A 98 -10.14 7.10 1.26
N ARG A 99 -9.17 6.30 1.68
CA ARG A 99 -7.89 6.75 2.16
C ARG A 99 -6.79 5.83 1.66
N PHE A 100 -5.73 6.44 1.17
CA PHE A 100 -4.48 5.80 0.81
C PHE A 100 -3.47 6.00 1.93
N LEU A 101 -3.00 4.92 2.51
CA LEU A 101 -1.97 4.92 3.55
C LEU A 101 -0.67 4.47 2.92
N SER A 102 0.34 5.34 2.96
CA SER A 102 1.66 5.03 2.41
C SER A 102 2.78 5.50 3.34
N HIS A 103 4.03 5.19 2.97
CA HIS A 103 5.23 5.71 3.64
C HIS A 103 5.35 7.24 3.64
N ARG A 104 4.54 7.95 2.83
CA ARG A 104 4.48 9.41 2.75
C ARG A 104 3.40 10.00 3.66
N GLY A 105 2.53 9.18 4.24
CA GLY A 105 1.38 9.59 5.03
C GLY A 105 0.06 9.08 4.47
N GLU A 106 -1.02 9.59 5.05
CA GLU A 106 -2.41 9.38 4.64
C GLU A 106 -2.78 10.40 3.55
N GLN A 107 -3.36 9.92 2.46
CA GLN A 107 -3.92 10.75 1.38
C GLN A 107 -5.39 10.37 1.19
N GLN A 108 -6.25 11.34 0.93
CA GLN A 108 -7.65 11.08 0.62
C GLN A 108 -7.76 10.54 -0.81
N ILE A 109 -8.61 9.54 -1.00
CA ILE A 109 -8.98 9.05 -2.33
C ILE A 109 -10.46 9.32 -2.51
N GLU A 110 -10.84 9.81 -3.67
CA GLU A 110 -12.23 9.83 -4.13
C GLU A 110 -12.36 8.98 -5.39
N VAL A 111 -13.47 8.29 -5.54
CA VAL A 111 -13.83 7.64 -6.80
C VAL A 111 -15.08 8.34 -7.30
N LYS A 112 -15.01 8.92 -8.49
CA LYS A 112 -16.12 9.65 -9.13
C LYS A 112 -16.34 9.10 -10.52
N ALA A 113 -17.56 8.63 -10.78
CA ALA A 113 -17.94 8.04 -12.06
C ALA A 113 -16.93 6.99 -12.58
N GLY A 114 -16.38 6.17 -11.67
CA GLY A 114 -15.40 5.13 -12.00
C GLY A 114 -13.93 5.61 -12.07
N HIS A 115 -13.66 6.90 -11.86
CA HIS A 115 -12.30 7.46 -11.86
C HIS A 115 -11.78 7.71 -10.44
N VAL A 116 -10.59 7.17 -10.16
CA VAL A 116 -9.86 7.37 -8.91
C VAL A 116 -9.13 8.72 -8.94
N VAL A 117 -9.45 9.59 -7.99
CA VAL A 117 -8.89 10.93 -7.78
C VAL A 117 -8.16 10.95 -6.44
N LEU A 118 -6.93 11.50 -6.44
CA LEU A 118 -6.00 11.59 -5.30
C LEU A 118 -5.80 13.05 -4.85
#